data_AF-A0A327T2G0-F1
#
_entry.id   AF-A0A327T2G0-F1
#
_cell.length_a   1.000
_cell.length_b   1.000
_cell.length_c   1.000
_cell.angle_alpha   90.00
_cell.angle_beta   90.00
_cell.angle_gamma   90.00
#
_symmetry.space_group_name_H-M   'P 1'
#
loop_
_entity.id
_entity.type
_entity.pdbx_description
1 polymer ?
#
loop_
_entity_poly.entity_id
_entity_poly.type
_entity_poly.pdbx_seq_one_letter_code
_entity_poly.pdbx_strand_id
1 'polypeptide(L)'
;MSSMTSFLAYAEARDRVLKPIDGVIMYPFEETAIPQYVYFMPKILTEEERLSEFFKHQFLYLPDLFYVLYFNPIRWILPDLAERIQSLECIPVGYGKDRKLFQLSYGRITFDVTPVSEEPDFEEQTIFRVPLYIAETNFFINVVELPNNMGTPKLFEKVDFTWQ
;
A
#
# COMPACT_ATOMS: atom_id res chain seq x y z
N MET A 1 13.46 21.21 3.46
CA MET A 1 12.89 21.03 4.81
C MET A 1 11.44 20.58 4.63
N SER A 2 11.10 19.40 5.16
CA SER A 2 10.25 18.40 4.50
C SER A 2 8.75 18.74 4.49
N SER A 3 8.10 18.46 3.37
CA SER A 3 6.66 18.63 3.18
C SER A 3 5.83 17.73 4.12
N MET A 4 6.38 16.60 4.54
CA MET A 4 5.81 15.72 5.55
C MET A 4 5.72 16.45 6.90
N THR A 5 6.78 17.12 7.35
CA THR A 5 6.77 17.93 8.59
C THR A 5 5.70 19.02 8.52
N SER A 6 5.58 19.70 7.37
CA SER A 6 4.55 20.72 7.15
C SER A 6 3.13 20.14 7.21
N PHE A 7 2.91 18.95 6.65
CA PHE A 7 1.60 18.29 6.71
C PHE A 7 1.25 17.81 8.12
N LEU A 8 2.20 17.23 8.85
CA LEU A 8 1.99 16.80 10.23
C LEU A 8 1.61 17.98 11.13
N ALA A 9 2.31 19.12 11.01
CA ALA A 9 1.96 20.33 11.73
C ALA A 9 0.57 20.87 11.35
N TYR A 10 0.20 20.80 10.06
CA TYR A 10 -1.15 21.15 9.61
C TYR A 10 -2.21 20.21 10.20
N ALA A 11 -1.94 18.91 10.21
CA ALA A 11 -2.84 17.89 10.73
C ALA A 11 -3.11 18.10 12.23
N GLU A 12 -2.04 18.35 13.00
CA GLU A 12 -2.12 18.71 14.41
C GLU A 12 -2.93 19.99 14.64
N ALA A 13 -2.65 21.06 13.89
CA ALA A 13 -3.37 22.33 13.99
C ALA A 13 -4.85 22.28 13.56
N ARG A 14 -5.29 21.15 12.98
CA ARG A 14 -6.66 20.92 12.50
C ARG A 14 -7.32 19.72 13.19
N ASP A 15 -6.73 19.24 14.29
CA ASP A 15 -7.22 18.11 15.08
C ASP A 15 -7.51 16.85 14.22
N ARG A 16 -6.66 16.60 13.22
CA ARG A 16 -6.78 15.44 12.34
C ARG A 16 -6.32 14.17 13.07
N VAL A 17 -7.05 13.08 12.87
CA VAL A 17 -6.67 11.76 13.40
C VAL A 17 -5.93 10.99 12.32
N LEU A 18 -4.62 10.84 12.49
CA LEU A 18 -3.76 10.10 11.56
C LEU A 18 -3.49 8.69 12.08
N LYS A 19 -3.68 7.68 11.22
CA LYS A 19 -3.45 6.26 11.53
C LYS A 19 -2.42 5.66 10.58
N PRO A 20 -1.17 5.41 11.04
CA PRO A 20 -0.19 4.67 10.26
C PRO A 20 -0.56 3.18 10.24
N ILE A 21 -0.47 2.57 9.06
CA ILE A 21 -0.72 1.14 8.85
C ILE A 21 0.41 0.58 7.97
N ASP A 22 1.06 -0.46 8.48
CA ASP A 22 2.07 -1.20 7.74
C ASP A 22 1.42 -2.29 6.89
N GLY A 23 2.04 -2.61 5.77
CA GLY A 23 1.49 -3.63 4.90
C GLY A 23 2.28 -3.87 3.63
N VAL A 24 1.81 -4.86 2.90
CA VAL A 24 2.32 -5.23 1.59
C VAL A 24 1.82 -4.24 0.56
N ILE A 25 2.71 -3.82 -0.33
CA ILE A 25 2.44 -2.83 -1.36
C ILE A 25 2.80 -3.45 -2.69
N MET A 26 1.84 -3.48 -3.61
CA MET A 26 2.02 -4.02 -4.94
C MET A 26 1.67 -2.95 -5.97
N TYR A 27 2.57 -2.65 -6.90
CA TYR A 27 2.37 -1.57 -7.86
C TYR A 27 2.95 -1.93 -9.23
N PRO A 28 2.38 -1.40 -10.32
CA PRO A 28 2.85 -1.73 -11.66
C PRO A 28 4.30 -1.25 -11.85
N PHE A 29 5.09 -2.05 -12.57
CA PHE A 29 6.39 -1.57 -13.05
C PHE A 29 6.14 -0.62 -14.22
N GLU A 30 6.13 0.68 -13.94
CA GLU A 30 5.88 1.73 -14.93
C GLU A 30 7.15 2.53 -15.25
N GLU A 31 7.15 3.23 -16.39
CA GLU A 31 8.18 4.22 -16.73
C GLU A 31 8.08 5.48 -15.84
N THR A 32 6.93 5.71 -15.22
CA THR A 32 6.72 6.87 -14.35
C THR A 32 7.25 6.62 -12.95
N ALA A 33 7.86 7.64 -12.34
CA ALA A 33 8.51 7.50 -11.03
C ALA A 33 7.50 7.36 -9.86
N ILE A 34 6.23 7.72 -10.08
CA ILE A 34 5.15 7.57 -9.08
C ILE A 34 4.02 6.82 -9.77
N PRO A 35 3.69 5.59 -9.33
CA PRO A 35 2.58 4.83 -9.91
C PRO A 35 1.26 5.57 -9.66
N GLN A 36 0.33 5.48 -10.61
CA GLN A 36 -0.98 6.13 -10.47
C GLN A 36 -1.79 5.53 -9.30
N TYR A 37 -1.73 4.20 -9.19
CA TYR A 37 -2.36 3.43 -8.13
C TYR A 37 -1.40 2.37 -7.60
N VAL A 38 -1.62 1.98 -6.35
CA VAL A 38 -0.99 0.83 -5.73
C VAL A 38 -2.06 -0.05 -5.10
N TYR A 39 -1.77 -1.33 -4.95
CA TYR A 39 -2.54 -2.24 -4.13
C TYR A 39 -1.89 -2.34 -2.76
N PHE A 40 -2.67 -2.17 -1.69
CA PHE A 40 -2.19 -2.19 -0.31
C PHE A 40 -2.92 -3.24 0.50
N MET A 41 -2.19 -4.14 1.13
CA MET A 41 -2.74 -5.16 2.03
C MET A 41 -2.18 -4.94 3.44
N PRO A 42 -3.01 -4.45 4.39
CA PRO A 42 -2.60 -4.26 5.77
C PRO A 42 -2.05 -5.56 6.36
N LYS A 43 -0.80 -5.56 6.78
CA LYS A 43 -0.18 -6.74 7.37
C LYS A 43 1.02 -6.32 8.20
N ILE A 44 1.12 -6.89 9.40
CA ILE A 44 2.30 -6.73 10.23
C ILE A 44 3.31 -7.78 9.80
N LEU A 45 4.52 -7.34 9.48
CA LEU A 45 5.66 -8.20 9.26
C LEU A 45 6.20 -8.63 10.63
N THR A 46 6.32 -9.94 10.86
CA THR A 46 6.99 -10.49 12.04
C THR A 46 8.49 -10.60 11.77
N GLU A 47 9.32 -10.18 12.72
CA GLU A 47 10.77 -9.88 12.57
C GLU A 47 11.68 -11.04 12.16
N GLU A 48 11.15 -12.26 11.95
CA GLU A 48 11.95 -13.48 11.81
C GLU A 48 12.19 -13.93 10.35
N GLU A 49 11.62 -13.27 9.35
CA GLU A 49 11.65 -13.76 7.95
C GLU A 49 12.13 -12.72 6.93
N ARG A 50 13.08 -13.08 6.06
CA ARG A 50 13.43 -12.27 4.88
C ARG A 50 12.16 -11.93 4.08
N LEU A 51 12.11 -10.71 3.53
CA LEU A 51 10.98 -10.18 2.75
C LEU A 51 10.42 -11.17 1.70
N SER A 52 11.32 -11.88 0.99
CA SER A 52 10.94 -12.87 -0.03
C SER A 52 10.21 -14.09 0.53
N GLU A 53 10.58 -14.55 1.72
CA GLU A 53 9.92 -15.70 2.38
C GLU A 53 8.59 -15.28 2.99
N PHE A 54 8.56 -14.12 3.64
CA PHE A 54 7.33 -13.51 4.14
C PHE A 54 6.25 -13.42 3.05
N PHE A 55 6.59 -12.94 1.86
CA PHE A 55 5.63 -12.86 0.76
C PHE A 55 5.13 -14.22 0.30
N LYS A 56 6.00 -15.24 0.20
CA LYS A 56 5.54 -16.59 -0.16
C LYS A 56 4.56 -17.11 0.87
N HIS A 57 4.88 -16.99 2.16
CA HIS A 57 4.04 -17.46 3.26
C HIS A 57 2.69 -16.72 3.30
N GLN A 58 2.72 -15.42 3.08
CA GLN A 58 1.53 -14.57 3.14
C GLN A 58 0.44 -14.98 2.13
N PHE A 59 0.81 -15.49 0.95
CA PHE A 59 -0.16 -15.89 -0.08
C PHE A 59 -0.52 -17.37 -0.10
N LEU A 60 0.09 -18.21 0.77
CA LEU A 60 -0.24 -19.64 0.85
C LEU A 60 -1.61 -19.91 1.50
N TYR A 61 -2.08 -19.01 2.36
CA TYR A 61 -3.37 -19.12 3.06
C TYR A 61 -4.46 -18.32 2.35
N LEU A 62 -5.70 -18.36 2.88
CA LEU A 62 -6.81 -17.56 2.35
C LEU A 62 -6.35 -16.10 2.15
N PRO A 63 -6.37 -15.58 0.91
CA PRO A 63 -5.73 -14.32 0.61
C PRO A 63 -6.47 -13.18 1.29
N ASP A 64 -5.73 -12.45 2.12
CA ASP A 64 -6.14 -11.16 2.66
C ASP A 64 -6.48 -10.19 1.50
N LEU A 65 -7.24 -9.13 1.81
CA LEU A 65 -7.69 -8.16 0.83
C LEU A 65 -6.58 -7.14 0.51
N PHE A 66 -6.35 -6.94 -0.77
CA PHE A 66 -5.66 -5.76 -1.27
C PHE A 66 -6.66 -4.65 -1.56
N TYR A 67 -6.40 -3.47 -1.00
CA TYR A 67 -7.14 -2.25 -1.26
C TYR A 67 -6.47 -1.45 -2.38
N VAL A 68 -7.25 -0.96 -3.34
CA VAL A 68 -6.76 -0.02 -4.36
C VAL A 68 -6.56 1.36 -3.72
N LEU A 69 -5.35 1.90 -3.80
CA LEU A 69 -5.00 3.23 -3.33
C LEU A 69 -4.49 4.08 -4.49
N TYR A 70 -4.99 5.31 -4.61
CA TYR A 70 -4.46 6.27 -5.58
C TYR A 70 -3.38 7.13 -4.95
N PHE A 71 -2.21 7.21 -5.59
CA PHE A 71 -1.08 8.00 -5.07
C PHE A 71 -1.10 9.47 -5.53
N ASN A 72 -1.99 9.82 -6.47
CA ASN A 72 -2.12 11.19 -6.95
C ASN A 72 -2.37 12.22 -5.82
N PRO A 73 -3.23 11.97 -4.81
CA PRO A 73 -3.40 12.87 -3.67
C PRO A 73 -2.15 12.99 -2.79
N ILE A 74 -1.42 11.89 -2.59
CA ILE A 74 -0.22 11.81 -1.74
C ILE A 74 0.92 12.63 -2.35
N ARG A 75 1.05 12.62 -3.68
CA ARG A 75 2.08 13.37 -4.43
C ARG A 75 2.11 14.86 -4.09
N TRP A 76 0.96 15.48 -3.81
CA TRP A 76 0.88 16.90 -3.45
C TRP A 76 1.41 17.19 -2.05
N ILE A 77 1.40 16.18 -1.18
CA ILE A 77 1.85 16.27 0.21
C ILE A 77 3.32 15.86 0.32
N LEU A 78 3.78 14.91 -0.51
CA LEU A 78 5.13 14.38 -0.51
C LEU A 78 5.81 14.60 -1.89
N PRO A 79 6.41 15.77 -2.13
CA PRO A 79 7.29 16.01 -3.28
C PRO A 79 8.42 14.98 -3.47
N ASP A 80 8.87 14.31 -2.41
CA ASP A 80 9.89 13.24 -2.44
C ASP A 80 9.29 11.83 -2.58
N LEU A 81 7.99 11.70 -2.86
CA LEU A 81 7.30 10.40 -2.97
C LEU A 81 7.97 9.45 -3.98
N ALA A 82 8.42 9.97 -5.11
CA ALA A 82 9.12 9.20 -6.12
C ALA A 82 10.39 8.53 -5.57
N GLU A 83 11.22 9.29 -4.87
CA GLU A 83 12.47 8.80 -4.27
C GLU A 83 12.17 7.73 -3.20
N ARG A 84 11.13 7.96 -2.39
CA ARG A 84 10.69 6.99 -1.36
C ARG A 84 10.29 5.66 -1.98
N ILE A 85 9.48 5.67 -3.03
CA ILE A 85 9.05 4.45 -3.73
C ILE A 85 10.24 3.74 -4.38
N GLN A 86 11.13 4.46 -5.03
CA GLN A 86 12.32 3.89 -5.67
C GLN A 86 13.31 3.29 -4.65
N SER A 87 13.31 3.78 -3.41
CA SER A 87 14.17 3.30 -2.34
C SER A 87 13.69 2.00 -1.66
N LEU A 88 12.50 1.51 -2.03
CA LEU A 88 11.91 0.32 -1.47
C LEU A 88 12.65 -0.94 -1.93
N GLU A 89 12.86 -1.87 -0.99
CA GLU A 89 13.22 -3.23 -1.36
C GLU A 89 11.98 -3.91 -1.97
N CYS A 90 12.13 -4.45 -3.17
CA CYS A 90 11.00 -5.06 -3.88
C CYS A 90 11.41 -6.35 -4.60
N ILE A 91 10.41 -7.19 -4.83
CA ILE A 91 10.53 -8.37 -5.69
C ILE A 91 9.60 -8.23 -6.92
N PRO A 92 10.03 -8.68 -8.10
CA PRO A 92 9.18 -8.69 -9.28
C PRO A 92 8.12 -9.79 -9.18
N VAL A 93 6.88 -9.46 -9.55
CA VAL A 93 5.75 -10.39 -9.58
C VAL A 93 4.94 -10.22 -10.87
N GLY A 94 4.30 -11.29 -11.32
CA GLY A 94 3.34 -11.23 -12.43
C GLY A 94 1.92 -11.04 -11.91
N TYR A 95 1.18 -10.08 -12.44
CA TYR A 95 -0.19 -9.76 -12.04
C TYR A 95 -1.19 -9.98 -13.18
N GLY A 96 -2.31 -10.63 -12.86
CA GLY A 96 -3.40 -10.87 -13.80
C GLY A 96 -3.11 -11.97 -14.82
N LYS A 97 -4.10 -12.27 -15.66
CA LYS A 97 -4.01 -13.36 -16.66
C LYS A 97 -2.84 -13.17 -17.64
N ASP A 98 -2.52 -11.93 -17.96
CA ASP A 98 -1.45 -11.56 -18.89
C ASP A 98 -0.07 -11.49 -18.24
N ARG A 99 0.03 -11.78 -16.93
CA ARG A 99 1.29 -11.70 -16.15
C ARG A 99 2.00 -10.36 -16.30
N LYS A 100 1.24 -9.26 -16.20
CA LYS A 100 1.81 -7.91 -16.23
C LYS A 100 2.84 -7.77 -15.11
N LEU A 101 3.97 -7.15 -15.40
CA LEU A 101 5.04 -7.00 -14.43
C LEU A 101 4.67 -5.96 -13.37
N PHE A 102 4.68 -6.39 -12.12
CA PHE A 102 4.45 -5.58 -10.93
C PHE A 102 5.65 -5.72 -9.99
N GLN A 103 5.80 -4.76 -9.09
CA GLN A 103 6.71 -4.81 -7.96
C GLN A 103 5.91 -5.07 -6.69
N LEU A 104 6.41 -5.98 -5.86
CA LEU A 104 5.87 -6.27 -4.54
C LEU A 104 6.88 -5.83 -3.49
N SER A 105 6.43 -5.04 -2.54
CA SER A 105 7.24 -4.44 -1.48
C SER A 105 6.44 -4.36 -0.17
N TYR A 106 7.02 -3.74 0.84
CA TYR A 106 6.42 -3.50 2.13
C TYR A 106 6.68 -2.07 2.55
N GLY A 107 5.68 -1.43 3.13
CA GLY A 107 5.79 -0.04 3.55
C GLY A 107 4.65 0.38 4.46
N ARG A 108 4.59 1.67 4.77
CA ARG A 108 3.63 2.27 5.67
C ARG A 108 2.80 3.32 4.94
N ILE A 109 1.48 3.21 5.07
CA ILE A 109 0.53 4.23 4.63
C ILE A 109 -0.06 4.88 5.88
N THR A 110 -0.04 6.21 5.94
CA THR A 110 -0.75 6.95 6.98
C THR A 110 -2.06 7.47 6.41
N PHE A 111 -3.17 7.05 7.04
CA PHE A 111 -4.53 7.44 6.70
C PHE A 111 -5.00 8.56 7.61
N ASP A 112 -5.72 9.54 7.05
CA ASP A 112 -6.53 10.48 7.82
C ASP A 112 -7.92 9.86 8.02
N VAL A 113 -8.21 9.49 9.27
CA VAL A 113 -9.46 8.84 9.71
C VAL A 113 -10.35 9.81 10.47
N THR A 114 -10.11 11.12 10.34
CA THR A 114 -10.97 12.15 10.94
C THR A 114 -12.40 11.96 10.45
N PRO A 115 -13.41 11.79 11.33
CA PRO A 115 -14.79 11.60 10.92
C PRO A 115 -15.26 12.77 10.05
N VAL A 116 -15.67 12.48 8.82
CA VAL A 116 -16.36 13.44 7.96
C VAL A 116 -17.86 13.21 8.18
N SER A 117 -18.60 14.25 8.55
CA SER A 117 -19.95 14.14 9.10
C SER A 117 -21.04 13.60 8.14
N GLU A 118 -20.70 13.21 6.89
CA GLU A 118 -21.69 12.96 5.84
C GLU A 118 -21.29 11.87 4.83
N GLU A 119 -20.39 10.93 5.15
CA GLU A 119 -20.12 9.84 4.20
C GLU A 119 -21.21 8.75 4.29
N PRO A 120 -21.87 8.40 3.16
CA PRO A 120 -22.89 7.37 3.15
C PRO A 120 -22.32 6.02 3.56
N ASP A 121 -23.15 5.27 4.29
CA ASP A 121 -22.88 3.91 4.76
C ASP A 121 -22.57 2.97 3.60
N PHE A 122 -21.48 2.22 3.75
CA PHE A 122 -21.10 0.97 3.07
C PHE A 122 -21.71 0.74 1.68
N GLU A 123 -21.01 1.16 0.62
CA GLU A 123 -21.25 0.58 -0.71
C GLU A 123 -20.83 -0.89 -0.71
N GLU A 124 -21.64 -1.75 -1.33
CA GLU A 124 -21.28 -3.16 -1.56
C GLU A 124 -19.96 -3.24 -2.32
N GLN A 125 -18.93 -3.73 -1.63
CA GLN A 125 -17.61 -3.86 -2.20
C GLN A 125 -17.56 -5.01 -3.21
N THR A 126 -17.20 -4.69 -4.44
CA THR A 126 -16.92 -5.72 -5.45
C THR A 126 -15.52 -6.27 -5.23
N ILE A 127 -15.43 -7.56 -4.87
CA ILE A 127 -14.15 -8.26 -4.70
C ILE A 127 -13.74 -8.89 -6.04
N PHE A 128 -12.58 -8.50 -6.55
CA PHE A 128 -11.98 -9.08 -7.74
C PHE A 128 -10.92 -10.11 -7.33
N ARG A 129 -11.09 -11.36 -7.76
CA ARG A 129 -10.08 -12.40 -7.56
C ARG A 129 -9.13 -12.45 -8.76
N VAL A 130 -7.85 -12.19 -8.54
CA VAL A 130 -6.86 -12.02 -9.60
C VAL A 130 -5.67 -12.97 -9.41
N PRO A 131 -5.15 -13.62 -10.48
CA PRO A 131 -3.92 -14.40 -10.39
C PRO A 131 -2.70 -13.55 -10.04
N LEU A 132 -1.83 -14.08 -9.19
CA LEU A 132 -0.54 -13.50 -8.80
C LEU A 132 0.56 -14.56 -8.96
N TYR A 133 1.65 -14.21 -9.63
CA TYR A 133 2.77 -15.11 -9.90
C TYR A 133 4.01 -14.60 -9.18
N ILE A 134 4.54 -15.40 -8.26
CA ILE A 134 5.78 -15.10 -7.53
C ILE A 134 6.76 -16.24 -7.79
N ALA A 135 7.85 -15.94 -8.49
CA ALA A 135 8.75 -16.95 -9.05
C ALA A 135 7.98 -18.03 -9.84
N GLU A 136 8.11 -19.29 -9.47
CA GLU A 136 7.44 -20.42 -10.13
C GLU A 136 6.07 -20.77 -9.51
N THR A 137 5.66 -20.03 -8.47
CA THR A 137 4.41 -20.31 -7.74
C THR A 137 3.29 -19.40 -8.20
N ASN A 138 2.08 -19.97 -8.28
CA ASN A 138 0.86 -19.26 -8.67
C ASN A 138 -0.08 -19.17 -7.46
N PHE A 139 -0.56 -17.96 -7.20
CA PHE A 139 -1.48 -17.61 -6.14
C PHE A 139 -2.71 -16.90 -6.71
N PHE A 140 -3.72 -16.72 -5.86
CA PHE A 140 -4.81 -15.80 -6.14
C PHE A 140 -4.87 -14.78 -5.02
N ILE A 141 -5.08 -13.52 -5.38
CA ILE A 141 -5.33 -12.43 -4.43
C ILE A 141 -6.72 -11.85 -4.65
N ASN A 142 -7.26 -11.27 -3.59
CA ASN A 142 -8.52 -10.55 -3.62
C ASN A 142 -8.22 -9.05 -3.62
N VAL A 143 -8.78 -8.33 -4.58
CA VAL A 143 -8.61 -6.88 -4.75
C VAL A 143 -9.96 -6.21 -4.60
N VAL A 144 -9.99 -5.10 -3.87
CA VAL A 144 -11.20 -4.33 -3.59
C VAL A 144 -10.89 -2.84 -3.50
N GLU A 145 -11.87 -1.98 -3.74
CA GLU A 145 -11.74 -0.55 -3.49
C GLU A 145 -11.55 -0.27 -2.00
N LEU A 146 -10.77 0.77 -1.67
CA LEU A 146 -10.57 1.18 -0.29
C LEU A 146 -11.91 1.64 0.33
N PRO A 147 -12.39 1.03 1.43
CA PRO A 147 -13.56 1.53 2.12
C PRO A 147 -13.32 2.90 2.74
N ASN A 148 -14.35 3.74 2.71
CA ASN A 148 -14.42 5.03 3.40
C ASN A 148 -13.99 4.94 4.88
N ASN A 149 -14.35 3.86 5.57
CA ASN A 149 -14.03 3.67 7.00
C ASN A 149 -12.53 3.48 7.30
N MET A 150 -11.68 3.21 6.29
CA MET A 150 -10.23 3.16 6.47
C MET A 150 -9.58 4.55 6.41
N GLY A 151 -10.34 5.58 6.03
CA GLY A 151 -9.87 6.94 5.90
C GLY A 151 -9.18 7.22 4.57
N THR A 152 -8.72 8.46 4.39
CA THR A 152 -8.04 8.89 3.17
C THR A 152 -6.53 8.71 3.30
N PRO A 153 -5.83 8.05 2.37
CA PRO A 153 -4.37 7.95 2.42
C PRO A 153 -3.73 9.34 2.20
N LYS A 154 -2.78 9.72 3.08
CA LYS A 154 -2.12 11.05 3.05
C LYS A 154 -0.61 10.97 2.94
N LEU A 155 0.03 9.97 3.56
CA LEU A 155 1.48 9.84 3.57
C LEU A 155 1.90 8.41 3.22
N PHE A 156 3.12 8.31 2.70
CA PHE A 156 3.81 7.07 2.38
C PHE A 156 5.21 7.09 3.01
N GLU A 157 5.55 6.01 3.69
CA GLU A 157 6.86 5.84 4.33
C GLU A 157 7.45 4.47 4.00
N LYS A 158 8.76 4.44 3.77
CA LYS A 158 9.52 3.20 3.75
C LYS A 158 9.62 2.66 5.18
N VAL A 159 9.42 1.35 5.34
CA VAL A 159 9.74 0.65 6.57
C VAL A 159 11.14 0.06 6.40
N ASP A 160 12.07 0.44 7.26
CA ASP A 160 13.43 -0.10 7.24
C ASP A 160 13.48 -1.41 8.03
N PHE A 161 14.10 -2.44 7.44
CA PHE A 161 14.27 -3.74 8.07
C PHE A 161 15.70 -3.89 8.56
N THR A 162 15.86 -4.41 9.78
CA THR A 162 17.17 -4.84 10.30
C THR A 162 17.24 -6.36 10.23
N TRP A 163 17.41 -6.90 9.03
CA TRP A 163 17.62 -8.33 8.86
C TRP A 163 18.95 -8.73 9.52
N GLN A 164 18.90 -9.59 10.54
CA GLN A 164 20.10 -10.22 11.13
C GLN A 164 20.58 -11.40 10.29
#